data_AF-A0A952FD10-F1
#
_entry.id   AF-A0A952FD10-F1
#
_cell.length_a   1.000
_cell.length_b   1.000
_cell.length_c   1.000
_cell.angle_alpha   90.00
_cell.angle_beta   90.00
_cell.angle_gamma   90.00
#
_symmetry.space_group_name_H-M   'P 1'
#
loop_
_entity.id
_entity.type
_entity.pdbx_description
1 polymer ?
#
loop_
_entity_poly.entity_id
_entity_poly.type
_entity_poly.pdbx_seq_one_letter_code
_entity_poly.pdbx_strand_id
1 'polypeptide(L)'
;MQTPSPARAAKASKTAGKPTSAAQVIEELRPGQSIELLKELHILTREGKLNQDTRRKLKQVYHLYQFIEPLLNEVAAAKATFTLADHGAGKSYLGFILYDLFFNVAHAGEPMAG
;
A
#
# COMPACT_ATOMS: atom_id res chain seq x y z
N MET A 1 10.73 48.98 43.45
CA MET A 1 11.19 48.94 42.04
C MET A 1 11.05 47.50 41.56
N GLN A 2 10.08 47.24 40.69
CA GLN A 2 9.67 45.90 40.29
C GLN A 2 10.09 45.69 38.83
N THR A 3 10.92 44.69 38.57
CA THR A 3 11.38 44.35 37.22
C THR A 3 10.33 43.50 36.50
N PRO A 4 10.06 43.72 35.20
CA PRO A 4 9.20 42.82 34.45
C PRO A 4 10.02 41.67 33.84
N SER A 5 9.46 40.46 33.94
CA SER A 5 9.92 39.23 33.29
C SER A 5 9.52 39.24 31.80
N PRO A 6 10.36 38.81 30.83
CA PRO A 6 9.99 38.84 29.43
C PRO A 6 9.11 37.64 29.03
N ALA A 7 8.03 37.96 28.33
CA ALA A 7 7.05 37.02 27.80
C ALA A 7 7.62 36.15 26.66
N ARG A 8 7.18 34.90 26.69
CA ARG A 8 7.33 33.79 25.74
C ARG A 8 7.09 34.17 24.27
N ALA A 9 8.12 34.03 23.44
CA ALA A 9 7.99 34.05 21.97
C ALA A 9 7.84 32.61 21.45
N ALA A 10 6.60 32.17 21.21
CA ALA A 10 6.34 30.95 20.45
C ALA A 10 6.38 31.27 18.95
N LYS A 11 7.45 30.87 18.25
CA LYS A 11 7.49 30.88 16.78
C LYS A 11 6.62 29.75 16.24
N ALA A 12 5.49 30.10 15.63
CA ALA A 12 4.70 29.19 14.81
C ALA A 12 5.39 28.98 13.45
N SER A 13 5.97 27.81 13.24
CA SER A 13 6.46 27.35 11.93
C SER A 13 5.29 26.78 11.13
N LYS A 14 4.67 27.60 10.27
CA LYS A 14 3.76 27.12 9.22
C LYS A 14 4.59 26.60 8.04
N THR A 15 4.86 25.31 7.99
CA THR A 15 5.26 24.64 6.75
C THR A 15 4.00 24.23 6.00
N ALA A 16 3.63 25.03 4.99
CA ALA A 16 2.59 24.68 4.04
C ALA A 16 3.07 23.48 3.20
N GLY A 17 2.55 22.29 3.50
CA GLY A 17 2.72 21.12 2.66
C GLY A 17 2.05 21.37 1.31
N LYS A 18 2.82 21.27 0.22
CA LYS A 18 2.34 21.36 -1.16
C LYS A 18 1.25 20.29 -1.38
N PRO A 19 0.08 20.61 -1.97
CA PRO A 19 -0.93 19.59 -2.24
C PRO A 19 -0.41 18.67 -3.35
N THR A 20 -0.04 17.45 -2.99
CA THR A 20 0.22 16.33 -3.90
C THR A 20 -1.07 16.11 -4.71
N SER A 21 -1.02 16.35 -6.02
CA SER A 21 -2.19 16.24 -6.89
C SER A 21 -2.69 14.80 -6.97
N ALA A 22 -3.99 14.61 -7.14
CA ALA A 22 -4.61 13.30 -7.31
C ALA A 22 -4.02 12.48 -8.48
N ALA A 23 -3.32 13.12 -9.43
CA ALA A 23 -2.59 12.44 -10.51
C ALA A 23 -1.36 11.66 -10.03
N GLN A 24 -0.68 12.10 -8.96
CA GLN A 24 0.48 11.39 -8.39
C GLN A 24 0.09 10.14 -7.59
N VAL A 25 -1.21 9.97 -7.31
CA VAL A 25 -1.76 8.79 -6.64
C VAL A 25 -2.00 7.65 -7.63
N ILE A 26 -2.33 7.98 -8.89
CA ILE A 26 -2.55 6.99 -9.95
C ILE A 26 -1.21 6.40 -10.43
N GLU A 27 -0.09 7.08 -10.19
CA GLU A 27 1.27 6.54 -10.40
C GLU A 27 1.67 5.46 -9.36
N GLU A 28 0.98 5.36 -8.20
CA GLU A 28 1.32 4.41 -7.13
C GLU A 28 0.57 3.08 -7.20
N LEU A 29 -0.50 2.97 -7.99
CA LEU A 29 -1.24 1.70 -8.16
C LEU A 29 -0.79 1.01 -9.44
N ARG A 30 -0.60 -0.31 -9.37
CA ARG A 30 -0.28 -1.10 -10.57
C ARG A 30 -1.54 -1.27 -11.42
N PRO A 31 -1.43 -1.21 -12.76
CA PRO A 31 -2.53 -1.57 -13.65
C PRO A 31 -3.05 -2.98 -13.32
N GLY A 32 -4.37 -3.16 -13.35
CA GLY A 32 -5.02 -4.46 -13.10
C GLY A 32 -5.33 -4.76 -11.63
N GLN A 33 -4.85 -3.97 -10.67
CA GLN A 33 -5.20 -4.18 -9.26
C GLN A 33 -6.70 -4.01 -9.00
N SER A 34 -7.22 -4.81 -8.08
CA SER A 34 -8.63 -4.84 -7.72
C SER A 34 -9.04 -3.58 -6.95
N ILE A 35 -9.65 -2.61 -7.63
CA ILE A 35 -10.08 -1.34 -7.04
C ILE A 35 -11.06 -1.54 -5.87
N GLU A 36 -12.01 -2.47 -5.99
CA GLU A 36 -12.96 -2.76 -4.92
C GLU A 36 -12.27 -3.35 -3.69
N LEU A 37 -11.30 -4.26 -3.88
CA LEU A 37 -10.46 -4.75 -2.78
C LEU A 37 -9.71 -3.60 -2.09
N LEU A 38 -9.07 -2.72 -2.86
CA LEU A 38 -8.33 -1.59 -2.30
C LEU A 38 -9.24 -0.61 -1.53
N LYS A 39 -10.52 -0.47 -1.89
CA LYS A 39 -11.51 0.29 -1.12
C LYS A 39 -11.89 -0.40 0.19
N GLU A 40 -12.18 -1.71 0.16
CA GLU A 40 -12.51 -2.50 1.35
C GLU A 40 -11.36 -2.55 2.36
N LEU A 41 -10.12 -2.56 1.87
CA LEU A 41 -8.92 -2.47 2.72
C LEU A 41 -8.64 -1.04 3.22
N HIS A 42 -9.51 -0.07 2.92
CA HIS A 42 -9.37 1.36 3.22
C HIS A 42 -8.09 2.01 2.67
N ILE A 43 -7.46 1.38 1.68
CA ILE A 43 -6.34 1.93 0.93
C ILE A 43 -6.85 3.05 0.03
N LEU A 44 -7.97 2.80 -0.65
CA LEU A 44 -8.73 3.83 -1.35
C LEU A 44 -9.91 4.28 -0.51
N THR A 45 -10.25 5.56 -0.61
CA THR A 45 -11.53 6.09 -0.13
C THR A 45 -12.66 5.55 -1.00
N ARG A 46 -13.90 5.72 -0.55
CA ARG A 46 -15.09 5.37 -1.35
C ARG A 46 -15.09 6.03 -2.73
N GLU A 47 -14.50 7.21 -2.84
CA GLU A 47 -14.32 7.99 -4.08
C GLU A 47 -13.13 7.53 -4.93
N GLY A 48 -12.39 6.50 -4.53
CA GLY A 48 -11.23 5.97 -5.24
C GLY A 48 -9.92 6.74 -5.04
N LYS A 49 -9.84 7.64 -4.05
CA LYS A 49 -8.61 8.38 -3.73
C LYS A 49 -7.77 7.62 -2.71
N LEU A 50 -6.44 7.65 -2.84
CA LEU A 50 -5.56 7.00 -1.85
C LEU A 50 -5.62 7.68 -0.49
N ASN A 51 -5.80 6.87 0.54
CA ASN A 51 -5.76 7.29 1.93
C ASN A 51 -4.30 7.50 2.38
N GLN A 52 -4.01 8.70 2.89
CA GLN A 52 -2.65 9.08 3.30
C GLN A 52 -2.07 8.18 4.40
N ASP A 53 -2.87 7.68 5.35
CA ASP A 53 -2.41 6.75 6.39
C ASP A 53 -1.93 5.43 5.78
N THR A 54 -2.63 4.95 4.76
CA THR A 54 -2.32 3.68 4.11
C THR A 54 -1.15 3.78 3.14
N ARG A 55 -0.82 4.97 2.62
CA ARG A 55 0.27 5.15 1.64
C ARG A 55 1.61 4.58 2.13
N ARG A 56 1.99 4.86 3.38
CA ARG A 56 3.24 4.36 3.95
C ARG A 56 3.23 2.84 4.09
N LYS A 57 2.09 2.26 4.47
CA LYS A 57 1.90 0.81 4.59
C LYS A 57 1.96 0.14 3.22
N LEU A 58 1.28 0.69 2.23
CA LEU A 58 1.27 0.18 0.86
C LEU A 58 2.68 0.17 0.26
N LYS A 59 3.47 1.23 0.50
CA LYS A 59 4.89 1.24 0.11
C LYS A 59 5.65 0.06 0.71
N GLN A 60 5.49 -0.22 2.01
CA GLN A 60 6.13 -1.38 2.67
C GLN A 60 5.67 -2.71 2.07
N VAL A 61 4.37 -2.85 1.75
CA VAL A 61 3.84 -4.04 1.09
C VAL A 61 4.48 -4.23 -0.29
N TYR A 62 4.61 -3.17 -1.09
CA TYR A 62 5.27 -3.27 -2.39
C TYR A 62 6.75 -3.61 -2.30
N HIS A 63 7.47 -3.09 -1.30
CA HIS A 63 8.87 -3.50 -1.07
C HIS A 63 8.98 -4.98 -0.69
N LEU A 64 8.06 -5.49 0.14
CA LEU A 64 7.99 -6.92 0.45
C LEU A 64 7.68 -7.74 -0.81
N TYR A 65 6.67 -7.32 -1.58
CA TYR A 65 6.28 -8.01 -2.82
C TYR A 65 7.44 -8.09 -3.81
N GLN A 66 8.12 -6.97 -4.10
CA GLN A 66 9.30 -6.95 -4.99
C GLN A 66 10.42 -7.90 -4.54
N PHE A 67 10.59 -8.08 -3.23
CA PHE A 67 11.58 -9.01 -2.69
C PHE A 67 11.18 -10.48 -2.89
N ILE A 68 9.90 -10.82 -2.71
CA ILE A 68 9.41 -12.21 -2.80
C ILE A 68 8.95 -12.61 -4.20
N GLU A 69 8.66 -11.65 -5.09
CA GLU A 69 8.15 -11.89 -6.46
C GLU A 69 9.03 -12.86 -7.27
N PRO A 70 10.38 -12.74 -7.28
CA PRO A 70 11.23 -13.73 -7.96
C PRO A 70 11.08 -15.14 -7.40
N LEU A 71 10.97 -15.29 -6.07
CA LEU A 71 10.80 -16.59 -5.42
C LEU A 71 9.43 -17.20 -5.75
N LEU A 72 8.39 -16.37 -5.82
CA LEU A 72 7.05 -16.81 -6.23
C LEU A 72 7.05 -17.28 -7.69
N ASN A 73 7.75 -16.55 -8.59
CA ASN A 73 7.91 -16.96 -9.98
C ASN A 73 8.67 -18.28 -10.14
N GLU A 74 9.73 -18.50 -9.33
CA GLU A 74 10.46 -19.77 -9.31
C GLU A 74 9.55 -20.94 -8.87
N VAL A 75 8.73 -20.74 -7.85
CA VAL A 75 7.77 -21.75 -7.38
C VAL A 75 6.69 -22.02 -8.43
N ALA A 76 6.15 -20.96 -9.06
CA ALA A 76 5.16 -21.06 -10.14
C ALA A 76 5.71 -21.82 -11.35
N ALA A 77 6.97 -21.58 -11.73
CA ALA A 77 7.62 -22.28 -12.83
C ALA A 77 7.92 -23.76 -12.51
N ALA A 78 8.21 -24.08 -11.25
CA ALA A 78 8.60 -25.43 -10.83
C ALA A 78 7.40 -26.36 -10.54
N LYS A 79 6.22 -25.82 -10.24
CA LYS A 79 5.02 -26.59 -9.87
C LYS A 79 3.79 -26.03 -10.56
N ALA A 80 2.96 -26.91 -11.10
CA ALA A 80 1.69 -26.54 -11.75
C ALA A 80 0.66 -25.88 -10.81
N THR A 81 0.84 -25.93 -9.49
CA THR A 81 -0.04 -25.29 -8.49
C THR A 81 0.69 -25.11 -7.16
N PHE A 82 0.54 -23.95 -6.51
CA PHE A 82 0.95 -23.74 -5.12
C PHE A 82 -0.07 -22.89 -4.37
N THR A 83 -0.15 -23.06 -3.06
CA THR A 83 -1.10 -22.34 -2.20
C THR A 83 -0.41 -21.21 -1.44
N LEU A 84 -0.99 -20.03 -1.44
CA LEU A 84 -0.58 -18.91 -0.59
C LEU A 84 -1.32 -18.99 0.75
N ALA A 85 -0.58 -19.09 1.85
CA ALA A 85 -1.14 -19.10 3.21
C ALA A 85 -0.72 -17.81 3.95
N ASP A 86 -1.70 -17.04 4.43
CA ASP A 86 -1.47 -15.92 5.35
C ASP A 86 -1.47 -16.44 6.80
N HIS A 87 -0.29 -16.44 7.43
CA HIS A 87 -0.11 -16.90 8.82
C HIS A 87 -0.56 -15.87 9.88
N GLY A 88 -1.17 -14.75 9.49
CA GLY A 88 -2.00 -13.95 10.40
C GLY A 88 -1.23 -13.09 11.41
N ALA A 89 -0.04 -12.60 11.08
CA ALA A 89 0.78 -11.79 11.99
C ALA A 89 0.27 -10.35 12.26
N GLY A 90 -0.94 -9.97 11.83
CA GLY A 90 -1.50 -8.61 12.00
C GLY A 90 -2.87 -8.37 11.36
N LYS A 91 -3.24 -7.10 11.12
CA LYS A 91 -4.46 -6.71 10.38
C LYS A 91 -4.43 -7.34 8.98
N SER A 92 -5.39 -8.21 8.69
CA SER A 92 -5.40 -9.21 7.61
C SER A 92 -5.45 -8.68 6.15
N TYR A 93 -4.88 -7.51 5.82
CA TYR A 93 -4.90 -6.96 4.46
C TYR A 93 -3.74 -7.45 3.59
N LEU A 94 -2.63 -7.90 4.19
CA LEU A 94 -1.42 -8.25 3.46
C LEU A 94 -1.65 -9.43 2.51
N GLY A 95 -2.25 -10.53 3.00
CA GLY A 95 -2.53 -11.71 2.18
C GLY A 95 -3.37 -11.39 0.95
N PHE A 96 -4.43 -10.58 1.11
CA PHE A 96 -5.28 -10.16 0.00
C PHE A 96 -4.53 -9.32 -1.04
N ILE A 97 -3.68 -8.38 -0.62
CA ILE A 97 -2.90 -7.55 -1.56
C ILE A 97 -1.87 -8.42 -2.29
N LEU A 98 -1.18 -9.33 -1.59
CA LEU A 98 -0.23 -10.24 -2.22
C LEU A 98 -0.90 -11.15 -3.24
N TYR A 99 -2.09 -11.66 -2.91
CA TYR A 99 -2.89 -12.44 -3.83
C TYR A 99 -3.25 -11.64 -5.09
N ASP A 100 -3.75 -10.41 -4.91
CA ASP A 100 -4.12 -9.52 -6.03
C ASP A 100 -2.91 -9.18 -6.91
N LEU A 101 -1.78 -8.81 -6.31
CA LEU A 101 -0.56 -8.45 -7.04
C LEU A 101 0.02 -9.61 -7.85
N PHE A 102 0.02 -10.82 -7.31
CA PHE A 102 0.64 -11.95 -7.98
C PHE A 102 -0.32 -12.64 -8.95
N PHE A 103 -1.49 -13.07 -8.47
CA PHE A 103 -2.39 -13.90 -9.26
C PHE A 103 -3.30 -13.09 -10.19
N ASN A 104 -3.78 -11.92 -9.76
CA ASN A 104 -4.68 -11.11 -10.60
C ASN A 104 -3.93 -10.15 -11.51
N VAL A 105 -2.78 -9.61 -11.07
CA VAL A 105 -2.00 -8.63 -11.83
C VAL A 105 -0.86 -9.28 -12.62
N ALA A 106 0.09 -9.94 -11.96
CA ALA A 106 1.30 -10.46 -12.63
C ALA A 106 1.03 -11.67 -13.54
N HIS A 107 0.00 -12.47 -13.23
CA HIS A 107 -0.38 -13.67 -14.00
C HIS A 107 -1.78 -13.56 -14.61
N ALA A 108 -2.21 -12.32 -14.91
CA ALA A 108 -3.47 -12.05 -15.58
C ALA A 108 -3.59 -12.86 -16.89
N GLY A 109 -4.53 -13.81 -16.94
CA GLY A 109 -4.80 -14.64 -18.12
C GLY A 109 -4.20 -16.05 -18.08
N GLU A 110 -3.42 -16.42 -17.06
CA GLU A 110 -3.06 -17.81 -16.82
C GLU A 110 -4.20 -18.54 -16.10
N PRO A 111 -4.58 -19.76 -16.51
CA PRO A 111 -5.62 -20.52 -15.83
C PRO A 111 -5.17 -20.88 -14.42
N MET A 112 -5.69 -20.15 -13.44
CA MET A 112 -5.53 -20.42 -12.02
C MET A 112 -6.21 -21.74 -11.66
N ALA A 113 -5.45 -22.83 -11.62
CA ALA A 113 -5.91 -24.08 -11.02
C ALA A 113 -5.90 -23.93 -9.49
N GLY A 114 -7.06 -23.55 -8.95
CA GLY A 114 -7.34 -23.49 -7.51
C GLY A 114 -7.72 -24.84 -6.94
#